data_AF-A0A8J7Z382-F1
#
_entry.id   AF-A0A8J7Z382-F1
#
_cell.length_a   1.000
_cell.length_b   1.000
_cell.length_c   1.000
_cell.angle_alpha   90.00
_cell.angle_beta   90.00
_cell.angle_gamma   90.00
#
_symmetry.space_group_name_H-M   'P 1'
#
loop_
_entity.id
_entity.type
_entity.pdbx_description
1 polymer ?
#
loop_
_entity_poly.entity_id
_entity_poly.type
_entity_poly.pdbx_seq_one_letter_code
_entity_poly.pdbx_strand_id
1 'polypeptide(L)' 'DNIVLLFQPPYCPELNPIERLWQHLKKDLRWALFQNLSQLQNKVDGLIADLTTETVASVTGFSFIVNALSVAGIF' A
#
# COMPACT_ATOMS: atom_id res chain seq x y z
N ASP A 1 -18.64 11.37 -11.32
CA ASP A 1 -19.39 10.61 -10.30
C ASP A 1 -19.00 9.12 -10.20
N ASN A 2 -17.70 8.78 -10.14
CA ASN A 2 -17.22 7.37 -10.04
C ASN A 2 -16.26 7.13 -8.85
N ILE A 3 -16.22 8.07 -7.89
CA ILE A 3 -15.35 7.97 -6.73
C ILE A 3 -16.22 7.63 -5.52
N VAL A 4 -15.94 6.50 -4.89
CA VAL A 4 -16.56 6.10 -3.63
C VAL A 4 -15.56 6.40 -2.50
N LEU A 5 -16.00 7.16 -1.50
CA LEU A 5 -15.20 7.43 -0.31
C LEU A 5 -15.41 6.31 0.70
N LEU A 6 -14.31 5.67 1.09
CA LEU A 6 -14.32 4.63 2.12
C LEU A 6 -13.87 5.22 3.44
N PHE A 7 -14.70 5.08 4.47
CA PHE A 7 -14.33 5.49 5.82
C PHE A 7 -13.19 4.61 6.35
N GLN A 8 -12.17 5.25 6.93
CA GLN A 8 -11.08 4.58 7.62
C GLN A 8 -11.13 4.95 9.10
N PRO A 9 -11.27 3.96 10.01
CA PRO A 9 -11.32 4.24 11.42
C PRO A 9 -9.96 4.75 11.95
N PRO A 10 -9.98 5.63 12.97
CA PRO A 10 -8.75 6.17 13.55
C PRO A 10 -7.95 5.07 14.23
N TYR A 11 -6.61 5.17 14.16
CA TYR A 11 -5.66 4.25 14.80
C TYR A 11 -5.75 2.77 14.38
N CYS A 12 -6.35 2.48 13.22
CA CYS A 12 -6.46 1.14 12.65
C CYS A 12 -5.68 0.99 11.32
N PRO A 13 -4.34 1.13 11.33
CA PRO A 13 -3.53 1.05 10.11
C PRO A 13 -3.65 -0.31 9.40
N GLU A 14 -3.98 -1.38 10.12
CA GLU A 14 -4.18 -2.73 9.58
C GLU A 14 -5.33 -2.83 8.59
N LEU A 15 -6.28 -1.90 8.65
CA LEU A 15 -7.45 -1.81 7.77
C LEU A 15 -7.19 -0.95 6.53
N ASN A 16 -6.13 -0.14 6.52
CA ASN A 16 -5.77 0.71 5.39
C ASN A 16 -4.76 0.00 4.47
N PRO A 17 -5.14 -0.45 3.26
CA PRO A 17 -4.26 -1.25 2.42
C PRO A 17 -2.95 -0.55 2.03
N ILE A 18 -2.94 0.78 1.93
CA ILE A 18 -1.74 1.55 1.56
C ILE A 18 -0.63 1.42 2.62
N GLU A 19 -0.97 1.27 3.91
CA GLU A 19 0.00 1.09 4.98
C GLU A 19 0.79 -0.22 4.80
N ARG A 20 0.12 -1.25 4.28
CA ARG A 20 0.76 -2.55 4.00
C ARG A 20 1.64 -2.50 2.78
N LEU A 21 1.25 -1.76 1.74
CA LEU A 21 2.13 -1.49 0.60
C LEU A 21 3.39 -0.74 1.06
N TRP A 22 3.24 0.29 1.89
CA TRP A 22 4.38 0.99 2.47
C TRP A 22 5.25 0.10 3.35
N GLN A 23 4.65 -0.79 4.14
CA GLN A 23 5.40 -1.78 4.91
C GLN A 23 6.20 -2.72 4.01
N HIS A 24 5.66 -3.12 2.85
CA HIS A 24 6.38 -3.91 1.85
C HIS A 24 7.56 -3.13 1.27
N LEU A 25 7.35 -1.92 0.75
CA LEU A 25 8.40 -1.08 0.17
C LEU A 25 9.51 -0.73 1.16
N LYS A 26 9.16 -0.46 2.42
CA LYS A 26 10.13 -0.17 3.48
C LYS A 26 11.07 -1.34 3.79
N LYS A 27 10.73 -2.58 3.38
CA LYS A 27 11.65 -3.72 3.52
C LYS A 27 12.89 -3.61 2.63
N ASP A 28 12.84 -2.85 1.54
CA ASP A 28 13.99 -2.61 0.66
C ASP A 28 14.73 -1.32 1.01
N LEU A 29 14.06 -0.42 1.73
CA LEU A 29 14.65 0.82 2.24
C LEU A 29 15.35 0.63 3.59
N ARG A 30 15.02 -0.42 4.34
CA ARG A 30 15.67 -0.71 5.62
C ARG A 30 17.18 -0.83 5.42
N TRP A 31 17.93 -0.18 6.30
CA TRP A 31 19.41 -0.14 6.28
C TRP A 31 20.05 0.65 5.14
N ALA A 32 19.27 1.27 4.25
CA ALA A 32 19.81 2.20 3.27
C ALA A 32 20.10 3.56 3.91
N LEU A 33 21.30 4.10 3.70
CA LEU A 33 21.66 5.46 4.08
C LEU A 33 21.77 6.32 2.82
N PHE A 34 20.86 7.29 2.68
CA PHE A 34 20.84 8.21 1.55
C PHE A 34 21.53 9.52 1.92
N GLN A 35 22.35 10.05 1.03
CA GLN A 35 23.11 11.29 1.26
C GLN A 35 22.23 12.54 1.10
N ASN A 36 21.15 12.43 0.33
CA ASN A 36 20.21 13.51 0.10
C ASN A 36 18.83 12.95 -0.26
N LEU A 37 17.83 13.83 -0.25
CA LEU A 37 16.44 13.47 -0.51
C LEU A 37 16.23 12.93 -1.93
N SER A 38 16.96 13.44 -2.93
CA SER A 38 16.84 12.99 -4.32
C SER A 38 17.22 11.51 -4.49
N GLN A 39 18.23 11.03 -3.75
CA GLN A 39 18.58 9.60 -3.77
C GLN A 39 17.46 8.73 -3.19
N LEU A 40 16.82 9.17 -2.11
CA LEU A 40 15.67 8.47 -1.54
C LEU A 40 14.49 8.44 -2.53
N GLN A 41 14.16 9.58 -3.15
CA GLN A 41 13.09 9.67 -4.15
C GLN A 41 13.34 8.71 -5.32
N ASN A 42 14.52 8.78 -5.93
CA ASN A 42 14.88 7.89 -7.05
C ASN A 42 14.79 6.41 -6.67
N LYS A 43 15.18 6.05 -5.43
CA LYS A 43 15.07 4.67 -4.96
C LYS A 43 13.61 4.25 -4.80
N VAL A 44 12.77 5.10 -4.23
CA VAL A 44 11.33 4.85 -4.07
C VAL A 44 10.64 4.75 -5.44
N ASP A 45 10.97 5.63 -6.38
CA ASP A 45 10.42 5.61 -7.74
C ASP A 45 10.74 4.29 -8.45
N GLY A 46 11.98 3.81 -8.32
CA GLY A 46 12.38 2.50 -8.84
C GLY A 46 11.58 1.36 -8.20
N LEU A 47 11.44 1.35 -6.87
CA LEU A 47 10.65 0.32 -6.18
C LEU A 47 9.18 0.33 -6.61
N ILE A 48 8.60 1.51 -6.85
CA ILE A 48 7.22 1.64 -7.32
C ILE A 48 7.09 1.15 -8.77
N ALA A 49 8.05 1.48 -9.64
CA ALA A 49 8.07 1.03 -11.03
C ALA A 49 8.19 -0.50 -11.16
N ASP A 50 8.84 -1.15 -10.20
CA ASP A 50 9.01 -2.61 -10.16
C ASP A 50 7.78 -3.35 -9.59
N LEU A 51 6.77 -2.64 -9.06
CA LEU A 51 5.56 -3.28 -8.53
C LEU A 51 4.72 -3.90 -9.65
N THR A 52 4.32 -5.15 -9.46
CA THR A 52 3.36 -5.84 -10.34
C THR A 52 1.96 -5.88 -9.71
N THR A 53 0.94 -6.04 -10.55
CA THR A 53 -0.45 -6.20 -10.09
C THR A 53 -0.60 -7.37 -9.12
N GLU A 54 0.09 -8.48 -9.38
CA GLU A 54 0.10 -9.67 -8.52
C GLU A 54 0.74 -9.36 -7.16
N THR A 55 1.85 -8.62 -7.16
CA THR A 55 2.54 -8.23 -5.93
C THR A 55 1.64 -7.32 -5.10
N VAL A 56 1.05 -6.28 -5.71
CA VAL A 56 0.13 -5.36 -5.05
C VAL A 56 -1.06 -6.13 -4.48
N ALA A 57 -1.72 -6.96 -5.29
CA ALA A 57 -2.85 -7.77 -4.84
C ALA A 57 -2.46 -8.70 -3.67
N SER A 58 -1.28 -9.31 -3.70
CA SER A 58 -0.83 -10.21 -2.63
C SER A 58 -0.59 -9.48 -1.30
N VAL A 59 -0.14 -8.22 -1.32
CA VAL A 59 0.17 -7.46 -0.09
C VAL A 59 -1.02 -6.67 0.45
N THR A 60 -2.00 -6.33 -0.40
CA THR A 60 -3.20 -5.58 0.00
C THR A 60 -4.47 -6.43 0.12
N GLY A 61 -4.52 -7.60 -0.52
CA GLY A 61 -5.70 -8.45 -0.70
C GLY A 61 -6.12 -9.32 0.49
N PHE A 62 -6.07 -8.78 1.72
CA PHE A 62 -6.74 -9.28 2.93
C PHE A 62 -8.09 -9.94 2.66
N SER A 63 -8.29 -11.24 2.93
CA SER A 63 -9.61 -11.87 2.87
C SER A 63 -10.65 -11.10 3.68
N PHE A 64 -10.28 -10.58 4.86
CA PHE A 64 -11.20 -9.76 5.66
C PHE A 64 -11.54 -8.41 5.00
N ILE A 65 -10.59 -7.78 4.29
CA ILE A 65 -10.82 -6.53 3.54
C ILE A 65 -11.72 -6.81 2.34
N VAL A 66 -11.37 -7.82 1.53
CA VAL A 66 -12.12 -8.23 0.34
C VAL A 66 -13.55 -8.63 0.73
N ASN A 67 -13.71 -9.41 1.80
CA ASN A 67 -15.02 -9.81 2.30
C ASN A 67 -15.85 -8.61 2.78
N ALA A 68 -15.25 -7.69 3.55
CA ALA A 68 -15.95 -6.50 4.04
C ALA A 68 -16.46 -5.61 2.90
N LEU A 69 -15.62 -5.41 1.87
CA LEU A 69 -15.98 -4.63 0.69
C LEU A 69 -17.05 -5.30 -0.16
N SER A 70 -17.02 -6.65 -0.27
CA SER A 70 -18.06 -7.43 -0.94
C SER A 70 -19.42 -7.32 -0.22
N VAL A 71 -19.45 -7.44 1.12
CA VAL A 71 -20.67 -7.26 1.91
C VAL A 71 -21.21 -5.83 1.79
N ALA A 72 -20.33 -4.84 1.69
CA ALA A 72 -20.70 -3.44 1.52
C ALA A 72 -21.16 -3.09 0.09
N GLY A 73 -21.12 -4.03 -0.87
CA GLY A 73 -21.54 -3.80 -2.26
C GLY A 73 -20.66 -2.80 -3.02
N ILE A 74 -19.40 -2.67 -2.61
CA ILE A 74 -18.40 -1.80 -3.27
C ILE A 74 -17.82 -2.48 -4.52
N PHE A 75 -18.02 -3.79 -4.64
CA PHE A 75 -17.68 -4.62 -5.80
C PHE A 75 -18.91 -5.40 -6.28
#